data_AF-V4J1V1-F1
#
_entry.id   AF-V4J1V1-F1
#
_cell.length_a   1.000
_cell.length_b   1.000
_cell.length_c   1.000
_cell.angle_alpha   90.00
_cell.angle_beta   90.00
_cell.angle_gamma   90.00
#
_symmetry.space_group_name_H-M   'P 1'
#
loop_
_entity.id
_entity.type
_entity.pdbx_description
1 polymer ?
#
loop_
_entity_poly.entity_id
_entity_poly.type
_entity_poly.pdbx_seq_one_letter_code
_entity_poly.pdbx_strand_id
1 'polypeptide(L)'
;MKGNSRVTAHLQRLIKTLLGVVDITLLHARIYEDRGLAKLSEHADGTLQAARDGLNRLLRRVLFLGTTPDISQRHSFSTASNVPDMLRKELDAQYRLNEQLRTAIACCHEENDYQTGALLGTILAEVEE
;
A
#
# COMPACT_ATOMS: atom_id res chain seq x y z
N MET A 1 14.06 19.15 1.05
CA MET A 1 13.45 19.60 2.31
C MET A 1 13.71 18.51 3.35
N LYS A 2 13.94 18.82 4.64
CA LYS A 2 14.14 17.77 5.65
C LYS A 2 12.81 17.47 6.33
N GLY A 3 12.31 16.23 6.19
CA GLY A 3 11.06 15.80 6.80
C GLY A 3 11.17 15.51 8.30
N ASN A 4 10.02 15.48 8.97
CA ASN A 4 9.91 15.05 10.36
C ASN A 4 10.15 13.53 10.49
N SER A 5 10.86 13.11 11.54
CA SER A 5 11.21 11.70 11.76
C SER A 5 9.99 10.82 12.05
N ARG A 6 8.95 11.34 12.73
CA ARG A 6 7.70 10.61 12.97
C ARG A 6 6.97 10.36 11.65
N VAL A 7 6.84 11.39 10.81
CA VAL A 7 6.18 11.29 9.50
C VAL A 7 6.92 10.30 8.60
N THR A 8 8.24 10.44 8.45
CA THR A 8 9.04 9.53 7.61
C THR A 8 9.00 8.08 8.10
N ALA A 9 8.92 7.84 9.42
CA ALA A 9 8.71 6.50 9.97
C ALA A 9 7.31 5.92 9.64
N HIS A 10 6.27 6.74 9.56
CA HIS A 10 4.96 6.30 9.07
C HIS A 10 4.99 6.00 7.57
N LEU A 11 5.62 6.85 6.76
CA LEU A 11 5.77 6.59 5.32
C LEU A 11 6.55 5.30 5.04
N GLN A 12 7.61 5.03 5.80
CA GLN A 12 8.35 3.77 5.69
C GLN A 12 7.48 2.55 6.02
N ARG A 13 6.58 2.65 7.01
CA ARG A 13 5.63 1.57 7.33
C ARG A 13 4.64 1.33 6.20
N LEU A 14 4.10 2.40 5.62
CA LEU A 14 3.21 2.32 4.45
C LEU A 14 3.90 1.69 3.24
N ILE A 15 5.15 2.07 2.96
CA ILE A 15 5.97 1.46 1.89
C ILE A 15 6.11 -0.06 2.10
N LYS A 16 6.43 -0.51 3.32
CA LYS A 16 6.53 -1.95 3.61
C LYS A 16 5.21 -2.68 3.38
N THR A 17 4.09 -2.07 3.76
CA THR A 17 2.75 -2.64 3.57
C THR A 17 2.40 -2.71 2.08
N LEU A 18 2.59 -1.63 1.32
CA LEU A 18 2.32 -1.61 -0.12
C LEU A 18 3.19 -2.60 -0.90
N LEU A 19 4.46 -2.77 -0.55
CA LEU A 19 5.30 -3.83 -1.13
C LEU A 19 4.70 -5.23 -0.89
N GLY A 20 4.19 -5.48 0.33
CA GLY A 20 3.52 -6.74 0.63
C GLY A 20 2.21 -6.93 -0.13
N VAL A 21 1.41 -5.86 -0.29
CA VAL A 21 0.17 -5.86 -1.09
C VAL A 21 0.50 -6.20 -2.55
N VAL A 22 1.49 -5.53 -3.13
CA VAL A 22 1.97 -5.80 -4.50
C VAL A 22 2.35 -7.26 -4.67
N ASP A 23 3.07 -7.85 -3.71
CA ASP A 23 3.51 -9.24 -3.80
C ASP A 23 2.33 -10.23 -3.79
N ILE A 24 1.38 -10.10 -2.86
CA ILE A 24 0.24 -11.03 -2.78
C ILE A 24 -0.74 -10.84 -3.93
N THR A 25 -1.03 -9.61 -4.31
CA THR A 25 -1.99 -9.31 -5.38
C THR A 25 -1.45 -9.78 -6.72
N LEU A 26 -0.14 -9.61 -6.97
CA LEU A 26 0.50 -10.17 -8.17
C LEU A 26 0.38 -11.69 -8.21
N LEU A 27 0.71 -12.38 -7.11
CA LEU A 27 0.61 -13.83 -7.05
C LEU A 27 -0.84 -14.29 -7.30
N HIS A 28 -1.80 -13.68 -6.63
CA HIS A 28 -3.21 -14.03 -6.77
C HIS A 28 -3.75 -13.75 -8.18
N ALA A 29 -3.37 -12.63 -8.81
CA ALA A 29 -3.74 -12.32 -10.20
C ALA A 29 -3.31 -13.43 -11.17
N ARG A 30 -2.11 -13.98 -10.98
CA ARG A 30 -1.59 -15.09 -11.80
C ARG A 30 -2.24 -16.44 -11.47
N ILE A 31 -2.58 -16.68 -10.20
CA ILE A 31 -3.37 -17.87 -9.82
C ILE A 31 -4.78 -17.80 -10.44
N TYR A 32 -5.41 -16.63 -10.47
CA TYR A 32 -6.70 -16.45 -11.13
C TYR A 32 -6.60 -16.67 -12.64
N GLU A 33 -5.56 -16.13 -13.28
CA GLU A 33 -5.29 -16.33 -14.71
C GLU A 33 -5.10 -17.81 -15.07
N ASP A 34 -4.22 -18.50 -14.35
CA ASP A 34 -3.94 -19.94 -14.52
C ASP A 34 -5.20 -20.81 -14.39
N ARG A 35 -6.12 -20.40 -13.51
CA ARG A 35 -7.41 -21.08 -13.29
C ARG A 35 -8.52 -20.67 -14.24
N GLY A 36 -8.25 -19.82 -15.22
CA GLY A 36 -9.25 -19.33 -16.18
C GLY A 36 -10.26 -18.34 -15.58
N LEU A 37 -9.97 -17.75 -14.41
CA LEU A 37 -10.83 -16.80 -13.71
C LEU A 37 -10.55 -15.36 -14.19
N ALA A 38 -10.77 -15.10 -15.48
CA ALA A 38 -10.35 -13.88 -16.16
C ALA A 38 -10.81 -12.58 -15.47
N LYS A 39 -12.07 -12.51 -15.00
CA LYS A 39 -12.60 -11.32 -14.30
C LYS A 39 -11.89 -11.03 -12.99
N LEU A 40 -11.51 -12.06 -12.23
CA LEU A 40 -10.78 -11.89 -10.98
C LEU A 40 -9.34 -11.49 -11.25
N SER A 41 -8.72 -12.05 -12.30
CA SER A 41 -7.38 -11.65 -12.74
C SER A 41 -7.33 -10.19 -13.17
N GLU A 42 -8.28 -9.74 -14.00
CA GLU A 42 -8.40 -8.33 -14.43
C GLU A 42 -8.60 -7.39 -13.25
N HIS A 43 -9.48 -7.75 -12.31
CA HIS A 43 -9.69 -6.97 -11.10
C HIS A 43 -8.41 -6.87 -10.25
N ALA A 44 -7.72 -8.00 -10.04
CA ALA A 44 -6.47 -8.03 -9.29
C ALA A 44 -5.34 -7.23 -9.98
N ASP A 45 -5.29 -7.22 -11.31
CA ASP A 45 -4.34 -6.40 -12.06
C ASP A 45 -4.63 -4.89 -11.90
N GLY A 46 -5.89 -4.49 -11.84
CA GLY A 46 -6.29 -3.13 -11.48
C GLY A 46 -5.81 -2.74 -10.08
N THR A 47 -6.06 -3.60 -9.09
CA THR A 47 -5.60 -3.41 -7.71
C THR A 47 -4.07 -3.34 -7.61
N LEU A 48 -3.36 -4.19 -8.37
CA LEU A 48 -1.91 -4.19 -8.44
C LEU A 48 -1.37 -2.87 -9.01
N GLN A 49 -2.02 -2.33 -10.04
CA GLN A 49 -1.64 -1.04 -10.62
C GLN A 49 -1.83 0.10 -9.61
N ALA A 50 -2.99 0.17 -8.94
CA ALA A 50 -3.26 1.17 -7.90
C ALA A 50 -2.23 1.10 -6.76
N ALA A 51 -1.90 -0.11 -6.28
CA ALA A 51 -0.90 -0.31 -5.24
C ALA A 51 0.51 0.16 -5.66
N ARG A 52 0.90 -0.09 -6.93
CA ARG A 52 2.17 0.39 -7.50
C ARG A 52 2.21 1.91 -7.62
N ASP A 53 1.11 2.53 -8.01
CA ASP A 53 1.00 3.99 -8.11
C ASP A 53 1.08 4.65 -6.74
N GLY A 54 0.38 4.10 -5.73
CA GLY A 54 0.52 4.49 -4.33
C GLY A 54 1.97 4.38 -3.84
N LEU A 55 2.63 3.26 -4.10
CA LEU A 55 4.03 3.04 -3.72
C LEU A 55 4.97 4.06 -4.37
N ASN A 56 4.82 4.30 -5.68
CA ASN A 56 5.60 5.30 -6.42
C ASN A 56 5.44 6.71 -5.81
N ARG A 57 4.21 7.10 -5.45
CA ARG A 57 3.94 8.38 -4.79
C ARG A 57 4.63 8.49 -3.43
N LEU A 58 4.60 7.43 -2.61
CA LEU A 58 5.29 7.42 -1.31
C LEU A 58 6.81 7.48 -1.45
N LEU A 59 7.40 6.71 -2.37
CA LEU A 59 8.85 6.72 -2.61
C LEU A 59 9.33 8.12 -3.00
N ARG A 60 8.64 8.78 -3.93
CA ARG A 60 8.93 10.17 -4.32
C ARG A 60 8.83 11.12 -3.12
N ARG A 61 7.81 10.97 -2.27
CA ARG A 61 7.63 11.83 -1.09
C ARG A 61 8.74 11.63 -0.07
N VAL A 62 9.11 10.39 0.25
CA VAL A 62 10.17 10.09 1.22
C VAL A 62 11.53 10.63 0.74
N LEU A 63 11.85 10.46 -0.55
CA LEU A 63 13.06 11.03 -1.14
C LEU A 63 13.07 12.57 -1.08
N PHE A 64 11.93 13.21 -1.38
CA PHE A 64 11.80 14.67 -1.29
C PHE A 64 12.01 15.20 0.14
N LEU A 65 11.60 14.42 1.14
CA LEU A 65 11.82 14.68 2.57
C LEU A 65 13.26 14.38 3.03
N GLY A 66 14.15 13.99 2.11
CA GLY A 66 15.58 13.81 2.36
C GLY A 66 15.91 12.48 3.06
N THR A 67 15.05 11.47 2.93
CA THR A 67 15.27 10.12 3.47
C THR A 67 15.30 9.11 2.32
N THR A 68 16.19 8.13 2.42
CA THR A 68 16.20 6.98 1.48
C THR A 68 15.32 5.87 2.07
N PRO A 69 14.22 5.48 1.41
CA PRO A 69 13.36 4.41 1.91
C PRO A 69 14.06 3.04 1.81
N ASP A 70 13.83 2.19 2.80
CA ASP A 70 14.22 0.79 2.78
C ASP A 70 13.14 -0.05 2.09
N ILE A 71 13.51 -0.70 0.99
CA ILE A 71 12.64 -1.61 0.22
C ILE A 71 13.01 -3.08 0.39
N SER A 72 14.04 -3.39 1.18
CA SER A 72 14.46 -4.77 1.44
C SER A 72 13.44 -5.50 2.30
N GLN A 73 12.73 -4.77 3.15
CA GLN A 73 11.69 -5.28 4.03
C GLN A 73 10.30 -4.98 3.47
N ARG A 74 9.39 -5.94 3.66
CA ARG A 74 7.99 -5.85 3.28
C ARG A 74 7.13 -6.52 4.33
N HIS A 75 5.87 -6.10 4.46
CA HIS A 75 4.93 -6.77 5.34
C HIS A 75 4.65 -8.17 4.78
N SER A 76 4.83 -9.20 5.60
CA SER A 76 4.53 -10.56 5.19
C SER A 76 3.04 -10.81 5.32
N PHE A 77 2.38 -11.02 4.19
CA PHE A 77 0.99 -11.46 4.13
C PHE A 77 0.97 -12.96 3.79
N SER A 78 0.08 -13.70 4.44
CA SER A 78 -0.08 -15.13 4.16
C SER A 78 -0.72 -15.34 2.79
N THR A 79 -0.16 -16.25 2.00
CA THR A 79 -0.77 -16.72 0.75
C THR A 79 -1.93 -17.67 1.05
N ALA A 80 -2.91 -17.74 0.15
CA ALA A 80 -4.00 -18.71 0.21
C ALA A 80 -4.14 -19.45 -1.13
N SER A 81 -4.77 -20.63 -1.10
CA SER A 81 -4.87 -21.52 -2.26
C SER A 81 -6.29 -21.61 -2.84
N ASN A 82 -7.32 -21.24 -2.07
CA ASN A 82 -8.71 -21.18 -2.54
C ASN A 82 -9.16 -19.72 -2.68
N VAL A 83 -10.04 -19.45 -3.65
CA VAL A 83 -10.43 -18.09 -4.03
C VAL A 83 -11.04 -17.29 -2.85
N PRO A 84 -11.98 -17.83 -2.04
CA PRO A 84 -12.50 -17.09 -0.90
C PRO A 84 -11.43 -16.64 0.11
N ASP A 85 -10.47 -17.50 0.42
CA ASP A 85 -9.39 -17.14 1.34
C ASP A 85 -8.42 -16.13 0.70
N MET A 86 -8.14 -16.23 -0.61
CA MET A 86 -7.32 -15.25 -1.32
C MET A 86 -7.94 -13.85 -1.24
N LEU A 87 -9.24 -13.73 -1.53
CA LEU A 87 -9.99 -12.47 -1.41
C LEU A 87 -9.99 -11.96 0.02
N ARG A 88 -10.16 -12.82 1.02
CA ARG A 88 -10.09 -12.42 2.44
C ARG A 88 -8.70 -11.91 2.82
N LYS A 89 -7.62 -12.53 2.32
CA LYS A 89 -6.25 -12.06 2.58
C LYS A 89 -5.96 -10.71 1.93
N GLU A 90 -6.45 -10.47 0.72
CA GLU A 90 -6.37 -9.16 0.08
C GLU A 90 -7.16 -8.09 0.87
N LEU A 91 -8.37 -8.42 1.31
CA LEU A 91 -9.20 -7.54 2.15
C LEU A 91 -8.52 -7.21 3.49
N ASP A 92 -7.94 -8.20 4.17
CA ASP A 92 -7.18 -7.99 5.40
C ASP A 92 -5.99 -7.04 5.18
N ALA A 93 -5.33 -7.14 4.01
CA ALA A 93 -4.24 -6.27 3.64
C ALA A 93 -4.71 -4.82 3.38
N GLN A 94 -5.85 -4.64 2.73
CA GLN A 94 -6.49 -3.33 2.53
C GLN A 94 -6.88 -2.68 3.86
N TYR A 95 -7.53 -3.42 4.78
CA TYR A 95 -7.88 -2.88 6.10
C TYR A 95 -6.65 -2.42 6.89
N ARG A 96 -5.57 -3.21 6.86
CA ARG A 96 -4.30 -2.82 7.47
C ARG A 96 -3.74 -1.54 6.85
N LEU A 97 -3.76 -1.43 5.52
CA LEU A 97 -3.27 -0.25 4.82
C LEU A 97 -4.09 0.99 5.20
N ASN A 98 -5.42 0.88 5.24
CA ASN A 98 -6.32 1.96 5.63
C ASN A 98 -6.08 2.44 7.07
N GLU A 99 -5.91 1.53 8.02
CA GLU A 99 -5.57 1.88 9.40
C GLU A 99 -4.23 2.62 9.50
N GLN A 100 -3.21 2.14 8.76
CA GLN A 100 -1.90 2.79 8.71
C GLN A 100 -1.96 4.18 8.07
N LEU A 101 -2.74 4.34 7.00
CA LEU A 101 -2.95 5.61 6.31
C LEU A 101 -3.62 6.62 7.24
N ARG A 102 -4.72 6.24 7.91
CA ARG A 102 -5.43 7.10 8.87
C ARG A 102 -4.51 7.56 10.00
N THR A 103 -3.70 6.65 10.54
CA THR A 103 -2.71 6.98 11.59
C THR A 103 -1.62 7.91 11.07
N ALA A 104 -1.09 7.65 9.86
CA ALA A 104 -0.07 8.48 9.24
C ALA A 104 -0.59 9.88 8.90
N ILE A 105 -1.83 10.01 8.44
CA ILE A 105 -2.51 11.29 8.20
C ILE A 105 -2.60 12.09 9.50
N ALA A 106 -3.07 11.48 10.60
CA ALA A 106 -3.11 12.14 11.90
C ALA A 106 -1.73 12.66 12.34
N CYS A 107 -0.68 11.84 12.19
CA CYS A 107 0.69 12.27 12.48
C CYS A 107 1.15 13.42 11.58
N CYS A 108 0.76 13.45 10.30
CA CYS A 108 1.07 14.57 9.41
C CYS A 108 0.42 15.87 9.88
N HIS A 109 -0.82 15.81 10.38
CA HIS A 109 -1.49 16.98 10.94
C HIS A 109 -0.84 17.49 12.23
N GLU A 110 -0.46 16.60 13.15
CA GLU A 110 0.27 16.95 14.38
C GLU A 110 1.60 17.67 14.08
N GLU A 111 2.32 17.21 13.05
CA GLU A 111 3.63 17.74 12.66
C GLU A 111 3.54 18.86 11.61
N ASN A 112 2.33 19.33 11.30
CA ASN A 112 2.04 20.37 10.29
C ASN A 112 2.56 20.05 8.87
N ASP A 113 2.72 18.77 8.52
CA ASP A 113 3.06 18.31 7.18
C ASP A 113 1.80 18.07 6.33
N TYR A 114 1.08 19.15 6.04
CA TYR A 114 -0.20 19.09 5.33
C TYR A 114 -0.09 18.55 3.90
N GLN A 115 1.07 18.72 3.25
CA GLN A 115 1.29 18.20 1.89
C GLN A 115 1.40 16.68 1.89
N THR A 116 2.12 16.09 2.87
CA THR A 116 2.12 14.63 3.04
C THR A 116 0.73 14.16 3.44
N GLY A 117 0.06 14.84 4.38
CA GLY A 117 -1.29 14.50 4.79
C GLY A 117 -2.29 14.44 3.63
N ALA A 118 -2.30 15.46 2.77
CA ALA A 118 -3.16 15.50 1.57
C ALA A 118 -2.84 14.36 0.60
N LEU A 119 -1.55 14.09 0.35
CA LEU A 119 -1.12 12.96 -0.48
C LEU A 119 -1.66 11.63 0.05
N LEU A 120 -1.53 11.39 1.36
CA LEU A 120 -2.00 10.17 2.00
C LEU A 120 -3.53 10.09 2.00
N GLY A 121 -4.24 11.20 2.13
CA GLY A 121 -5.69 11.25 2.02
C GLY A 121 -6.20 10.84 0.64
N THR A 122 -5.51 11.26 -0.43
CA THR A 122 -5.83 10.79 -1.78
C THR A 122 -5.59 9.28 -1.94
N ILE A 123 -4.48 8.75 -1.43
CA ILE A 123 -4.22 7.30 -1.46
C ILE A 123 -5.28 6.55 -0.65
N LEU A 124 -5.71 7.09 0.50
CA LEU A 124 -6.77 6.48 1.32
C LEU A 124 -8.11 6.41 0.57
N ALA A 125 -8.51 7.49 -0.10
CA ALA A 125 -9.74 7.49 -0.89
C ALA A 125 -9.69 6.43 -2.01
N GLU A 126 -8.57 6.32 -2.72
CA GLU A 126 -8.37 5.32 -3.79
C GLU A 126 -8.40 3.86 -3.28
N VAL A 127 -8.03 3.61 -2.01
CA VAL A 127 -8.04 2.25 -1.42
C VAL A 127 -9.39 1.92 -0.77
N GLU A 128 -10.22 2.92 -0.45
CA GLU A 128 -11.57 2.73 0.12
C GLU A 128 -12.68 2.60 -0.93
N GLU A 129 -12.40 2.93 -2.20
CA GLU A 129 -13.27 2.68 -3.36
C GLU A 129 -13.18 1.23 -3.88
#